data_AF-K0R6H5-F1
#
_entry.id   AF-K0R6H5-F1
#
_cell.length_a   1.000
_cell.length_b   1.000
_cell.length_c   1.000
_cell.angle_alpha   90.00
_cell.angle_beta   90.00
_cell.angle_gamma   90.00
#
_symmetry.space_group_name_H-M   'P 1'
#
loop_
_entity.id
_entity.type
_entity.pdbx_description
1 polymer ?
#
loop_
_entity_poly.entity_id
_entity_poly.type
_entity_poly.pdbx_seq_one_letter_code
_entity_poly.pdbx_strand_id
1 'polypeptide(L)'
;MSLENNNITERGWNAFSSILWDASSINATYNSNHTLLSLGNYQIPQDVEMMLRLNQGKDKSHVAVTKILQTHRHLDMRPLFGRELALLPYVVAWLEHFAKSRPDLKLSSIFEFVRAMPMKVADGVVGKAKGKKRKLNS
;
A
#
# COMPACT_ATOMS: atom_id res chain seq x y z
N MET A 1 11.78 13.65 31.42
CA MET A 1 11.22 14.90 30.90
C MET A 1 9.76 14.63 30.57
N SER A 2 8.83 14.95 31.48
CA SER A 2 7.44 14.46 31.43
C SER A 2 6.59 15.19 30.38
N LEU A 3 5.80 14.47 29.57
CA LEU A 3 4.72 15.06 28.74
C LEU A 3 3.37 15.14 29.47
N GLU A 4 3.28 14.64 30.70
CA GLU A 4 2.08 14.72 31.54
C GLU A 4 1.79 16.20 31.88
N ASN A 5 0.53 16.64 31.76
CA ASN A 5 0.12 18.06 31.88
C ASN A 5 0.85 19.03 30.94
N ASN A 6 1.34 18.56 29.78
CA ASN A 6 1.88 19.46 28.78
C ASN A 6 0.73 20.06 27.96
N ASN A 7 0.89 21.34 27.57
CA ASN A 7 -0.10 22.07 26.80
C ASN A 7 -0.08 21.68 25.30
N ILE A 8 0.09 20.37 25.02
CA ILE A 8 0.07 19.83 23.66
C ILE A 8 -1.35 19.96 23.13
N THR A 9 -1.50 20.91 22.21
CA THR A 9 -2.76 21.14 21.51
C THR A 9 -3.07 20.00 20.56
N GLU A 10 -4.32 19.94 20.07
CA GLU A 10 -4.73 19.03 18.99
C GLU A 10 -3.80 19.10 17.78
N ARG A 11 -3.34 20.31 17.41
CA ARG A 11 -2.35 20.50 16.33
C ARG A 11 -1.03 19.76 16.63
N GLY A 12 -0.59 19.74 17.88
CA GLY A 12 0.59 19.01 18.31
C GLY A 12 0.43 17.50 18.19
N TRP A 13 -0.71 16.95 18.60
CA TRP A 13 -1.01 15.53 18.44
C TRP A 13 -1.13 15.13 16.96
N ASN A 14 -1.76 15.95 16.13
CA ASN A 14 -1.84 15.71 14.69
C ASN A 14 -0.45 15.67 14.01
N ALA A 15 0.51 16.47 14.50
CA ALA A 15 1.89 16.40 14.02
C ALA A 15 2.52 15.02 14.34
N PHE A 16 2.33 14.50 15.56
CA PHE A 16 2.78 13.14 15.90
C PHE A 16 2.10 12.07 15.07
N SER A 17 0.78 12.16 14.87
CA SER A 17 0.02 11.20 14.04
C SER A 17 0.55 11.18 12.61
N SER A 18 0.91 12.32 12.02
CA SER A 18 1.51 12.35 10.67
C SER A 18 2.89 11.68 10.60
N ILE A 19 3.71 11.84 11.64
CA ILE A 19 5.04 11.20 11.72
C ILE A 19 4.92 9.69 11.94
N LEU A 20 3.95 9.27 12.76
CA LEU A 20 3.72 7.88 13.12
C LEU A 20 2.96 7.13 12.03
N TRP A 21 2.09 7.79 11.27
CA TRP A 21 1.19 7.20 10.31
C TRP A 21 0.62 8.25 9.33
N ASP A 22 1.41 8.63 8.34
CA ASP A 22 0.96 9.54 7.29
C ASP A 22 0.01 8.81 6.31
N ALA A 23 -1.27 9.12 6.40
CA ALA A 23 -2.32 8.53 5.56
C ALA A 23 -2.50 9.23 4.19
N SER A 24 -1.74 10.27 3.88
CA SER A 24 -1.95 11.11 2.68
C SER A 24 -1.71 10.38 1.35
N SER A 25 -0.87 9.35 1.34
CA SER A 25 -0.63 8.49 0.18
C SER A 25 -0.01 7.16 0.61
N ILE A 26 -0.05 6.14 -0.25
CA ILE A 26 0.60 4.83 0.01
C ILE A 26 2.10 5.03 0.34
N ASN A 27 2.78 5.90 -0.42
CA ASN A 27 4.21 6.17 -0.20
C ASN A 27 4.46 6.89 1.13
N ALA A 28 3.61 7.85 1.51
CA ALA A 28 3.71 8.51 2.80
C ALA A 28 3.46 7.53 3.97
N THR A 29 2.49 6.63 3.82
CA THR A 29 2.21 5.57 4.79
C THR A 29 3.38 4.60 4.93
N TYR A 30 4.01 4.23 3.82
CA TYR A 30 5.21 3.39 3.83
C TYR A 30 6.39 4.08 4.54
N ASN A 31 6.61 5.38 4.29
CA ASN A 31 7.76 6.11 4.83
C ASN A 31 7.59 6.54 6.30
N SER A 32 6.36 6.70 6.79
CA SER A 32 6.05 6.97 8.22
C SER A 32 6.20 5.74 9.14
N ASN A 33 6.82 4.67 8.65
CA ASN A 33 6.95 3.38 9.33
C ASN A 33 8.10 3.28 10.36
N HIS A 34 9.01 4.26 10.40
CA HIS A 34 10.31 4.08 11.09
C HIS A 34 10.74 5.20 12.03
N THR A 35 9.94 6.25 12.22
CA THR A 35 10.47 7.50 12.81
C THR A 35 10.36 7.57 14.32
N LEU A 36 9.31 7.00 14.92
CA LEU A 36 9.01 7.17 16.34
C LEU A 36 8.35 5.92 16.93
N LEU A 37 8.92 5.41 18.04
CA LEU A 37 8.54 4.13 18.68
C LEU A 37 8.02 4.29 20.10
N SER A 38 8.37 5.39 20.76
CA SER A 38 7.97 5.69 22.12
C SER A 38 7.92 7.19 22.29
N LEU A 39 6.90 7.64 23.00
CA LEU A 39 6.86 8.99 23.54
C LEU A 39 7.26 9.02 25.02
N GLY A 40 7.55 7.90 25.67
CA GLY A 40 7.75 7.79 27.12
C GLY A 40 6.48 7.35 27.87
N ASN A 41 6.54 7.29 29.21
CA ASN A 41 5.39 6.91 30.06
C ASN A 41 4.48 8.12 30.31
N TYR A 42 3.66 8.48 29.32
CA TYR A 42 2.75 9.62 29.39
C TYR A 42 1.33 9.24 29.01
N GLN A 43 0.36 10.00 29.53
CA GLN A 43 -1.01 9.94 29.04
C GLN A 43 -1.04 10.50 27.62
N ILE A 44 -1.24 9.61 26.66
CA ILE A 44 -1.32 9.94 25.24
C ILE A 44 -2.70 9.55 24.70
N PRO A 45 -3.16 10.20 23.62
CA PRO A 45 -4.37 9.76 22.92
C PRO A 45 -4.29 8.30 22.48
N GLN A 46 -5.43 7.60 22.54
CA GLN A 46 -5.51 6.16 22.27
C GLN A 46 -5.11 5.79 20.83
N ASP A 47 -5.41 6.67 19.87
CA ASP A 47 -5.00 6.53 18.48
C ASP A 47 -3.47 6.63 18.34
N VAL A 48 -2.84 7.62 18.99
CA VAL A 48 -1.38 7.78 19.02
C VAL A 48 -0.70 6.56 19.68
N GLU A 49 -1.27 6.06 20.77
CA GLU A 49 -0.79 4.84 21.44
C GLU A 49 -0.85 3.61 20.52
N MET A 50 -1.97 3.42 19.82
CA MET A 50 -2.14 2.35 18.84
C MET A 50 -1.09 2.44 17.74
N MET A 51 -0.84 3.64 17.20
CA MET A 51 0.17 3.86 16.15
C MET A 51 1.59 3.56 16.65
N LEU A 52 1.94 3.98 17.87
CA LEU A 52 3.22 3.68 18.51
C LEU A 52 3.41 2.16 18.70
N ARG A 53 2.38 1.48 19.21
CA ARG A 53 2.42 0.03 19.39
C ARG A 53 2.63 -0.72 18.07
N LEU A 54 1.94 -0.28 17.01
CA LEU A 54 2.15 -0.88 15.68
C LEU A 54 3.60 -0.68 15.20
N ASN A 55 4.17 0.51 15.43
CA ASN A 55 5.56 0.82 15.07
C ASN A 55 6.61 0.00 15.82
N GLN A 56 6.28 -0.60 16.96
CA GLN A 56 7.21 -1.47 17.70
C GLN A 56 7.48 -2.81 17.01
N GLY A 57 6.70 -3.18 15.98
CA GLY A 57 6.92 -4.41 15.22
C GLY A 57 8.35 -4.51 14.65
N LYS A 58 8.98 -5.67 14.82
CA LYS A 58 10.35 -5.93 14.34
C LYS A 58 10.42 -6.04 12.82
N ASP A 59 9.45 -6.73 12.22
CA ASP A 59 9.32 -6.78 10.76
C ASP A 59 8.65 -5.50 10.27
N LYS A 60 9.48 -4.56 9.86
CA LYS A 60 9.04 -3.26 9.39
C LYS A 60 8.31 -3.35 8.07
N SER A 61 8.62 -4.33 7.21
CA SER A 61 7.87 -4.55 5.98
C SER A 61 6.41 -4.90 6.34
N HIS A 62 6.24 -5.81 7.30
CA HIS A 62 4.91 -6.20 7.77
C HIS A 62 4.14 -5.03 8.43
N VAL A 63 4.81 -4.18 9.22
CA VAL A 63 4.18 -2.99 9.80
C VAL A 63 3.72 -2.03 8.70
N ALA A 64 4.57 -1.72 7.72
CA ALA A 64 4.21 -0.85 6.60
C ALA A 64 3.03 -1.40 5.80
N VAL A 65 3.05 -2.70 5.48
CA VAL A 65 1.93 -3.37 4.81
C VAL A 65 0.66 -3.25 5.64
N THR A 66 0.72 -3.56 6.94
CA THR A 66 -0.45 -3.45 7.84
C THR A 66 -1.04 -2.04 7.84
N LYS A 67 -0.20 -1.01 7.89
CA LYS A 67 -0.66 0.38 7.80
C LYS A 67 -1.35 0.68 6.48
N ILE A 68 -0.74 0.27 5.37
CA ILE A 68 -1.30 0.45 4.03
C ILE A 68 -2.67 -0.23 3.92
N LEU A 69 -2.78 -1.47 4.42
CA LEU A 69 -4.03 -2.24 4.42
C LEU A 69 -5.15 -1.59 5.24
N GLN A 70 -4.81 -0.93 6.35
CA GLN A 70 -5.80 -0.28 7.21
C GLN A 70 -6.29 1.06 6.65
N THR A 71 -5.41 1.82 5.99
CA THR A 71 -5.72 3.18 5.54
C THR A 71 -6.27 3.23 4.12
N HIS A 72 -5.66 2.50 3.18
CA HIS A 72 -5.94 2.66 1.76
C HIS A 72 -6.95 1.61 1.30
N ARG A 73 -8.25 1.93 1.47
CA ARG A 73 -9.37 1.07 1.03
C ARG A 73 -9.37 0.78 -0.48
N HIS A 74 -8.87 1.73 -1.26
CA HIS A 74 -8.68 1.58 -2.69
C HIS A 74 -7.20 1.72 -2.98
N LEU A 75 -6.65 0.73 -3.66
CA LEU A 75 -5.25 0.71 -4.03
C LEU A 75 -5.09 1.45 -5.34
N ASP A 76 -4.47 2.63 -5.30
CA ASP A 76 -3.92 3.21 -6.52
C ASP A 76 -2.72 2.37 -6.95
N MET A 77 -2.93 1.55 -7.99
CA MET A 77 -1.92 0.64 -8.50
C MET A 77 -0.97 1.30 -9.51
N ARG A 78 -1.28 2.53 -9.98
CA ARG A 78 -0.47 3.22 -11.00
C ARG A 78 0.99 3.40 -10.59
N PRO A 79 1.33 3.75 -9.33
CA PRO A 79 2.73 3.88 -8.91
C PRO A 79 3.53 2.57 -9.00
N LEU A 80 2.86 1.41 -8.91
CA LEU A 80 3.52 0.09 -8.94
C LEU A 80 4.03 -0.27 -10.35
N PHE A 81 3.42 0.29 -11.39
CA PHE A 81 3.81 0.04 -12.79
C PHE A 81 4.83 1.04 -13.33
N GLY A 82 5.21 2.05 -12.53
CA GLY A 82 6.16 3.10 -12.93
C GLY A 82 7.63 2.65 -13.02
N ARG A 83 7.98 1.49 -12.45
CA ARG A 83 9.36 0.94 -12.42
C ARG A 83 9.56 -0.31 -13.28
N GLU A 84 8.84 -0.39 -14.40
CA GLU A 84 8.82 -1.52 -15.34
C GLU A 84 8.19 -2.81 -14.78
N LEU A 85 7.70 -3.64 -15.72
CA LEU A 85 7.01 -4.91 -15.48
C LEU A 85 7.86 -5.96 -14.76
N ALA A 86 9.15 -5.69 -14.51
CA ALA A 86 10.04 -6.58 -13.78
C ALA A 86 9.53 -6.90 -12.36
N LEU A 87 8.76 -5.99 -11.75
CA LEU A 87 8.19 -6.19 -10.42
C LEU A 87 6.82 -6.87 -10.42
N LEU A 88 6.27 -7.20 -11.60
CA LEU A 88 4.91 -7.75 -11.73
C LEU A 88 4.67 -9.00 -10.85
N PRO A 89 5.59 -9.99 -10.78
CA PRO A 89 5.38 -11.16 -9.93
C PRO A 89 5.23 -10.80 -8.45
N TYR A 90 6.01 -9.82 -7.98
CA TYR A 90 5.93 -9.33 -6.60
C TYR A 90 4.64 -8.57 -6.33
N VAL A 91 4.18 -7.76 -7.29
CA VAL A 91 2.90 -7.04 -7.18
C VAL A 91 1.73 -8.02 -7.15
N VAL A 92 1.75 -9.07 -7.97
CA VAL A 92 0.69 -10.10 -7.98
C VAL A 92 0.68 -10.90 -6.68
N ALA A 93 1.85 -11.33 -6.19
CA ALA A 93 1.94 -12.02 -4.91
C ALA A 93 1.42 -11.14 -3.76
N TRP A 94 1.82 -9.87 -3.73
CA TRP A 94 1.33 -8.91 -2.74
C TRP A 94 -0.19 -8.68 -2.84
N LEU A 95 -0.74 -8.56 -4.05
CA LEU A 95 -2.18 -8.42 -4.29
C LEU A 95 -2.96 -9.66 -3.79
N GLU A 96 -2.39 -10.85 -3.95
CA GLU A 96 -3.00 -12.08 -3.42
C GLU A 96 -3.07 -12.05 -1.89
N HIS A 97 -2.00 -11.63 -1.22
CA HIS A 97 -1.99 -11.44 0.23
C HIS A 97 -3.00 -10.37 0.67
N PHE A 98 -3.05 -9.23 -0.04
CA PHE A 98 -4.03 -8.17 0.20
C PHE A 98 -5.46 -8.71 0.14
N ALA A 99 -5.79 -9.43 -0.93
CA ALA A 99 -7.13 -9.98 -1.15
C ALA A 99 -7.52 -11.03 -0.09
N LYS A 100 -6.56 -11.78 0.46
CA LYS A 100 -6.79 -12.70 1.58
C LYS A 100 -7.11 -11.94 2.87
N SER A 101 -6.43 -10.83 3.14
CA SER A 101 -6.67 -10.00 4.34
C SER A 101 -7.91 -9.12 4.23
N ARG A 102 -8.36 -8.78 3.02
CA ARG A 102 -9.50 -7.89 2.74
C ARG A 102 -10.40 -8.49 1.66
N PRO A 103 -11.15 -9.56 1.96
CA PRO A 103 -11.98 -10.24 0.97
C PRO A 103 -13.06 -9.33 0.37
N ASP A 104 -13.54 -8.34 1.14
CA ASP A 104 -14.48 -7.29 0.71
C ASP A 104 -13.91 -6.38 -0.39
N LEU A 105 -12.58 -6.22 -0.44
CA LEU A 105 -11.88 -5.36 -1.40
C LEU A 105 -11.21 -6.14 -2.54
N LYS A 106 -11.38 -7.46 -2.59
CA LYS A 106 -10.70 -8.31 -3.58
C LYS A 106 -11.02 -7.90 -5.01
N LEU A 107 -12.30 -7.75 -5.35
CA LEU A 107 -12.73 -7.41 -6.71
C LEU A 107 -12.31 -6.00 -7.12
N SER A 108 -12.44 -5.02 -6.22
CA SER A 108 -12.01 -3.64 -6.49
C SER A 108 -10.49 -3.55 -6.68
N SER A 109 -9.72 -4.32 -5.91
CA SER A 109 -8.25 -4.35 -6.02
C SER A 109 -7.78 -5.01 -7.32
N ILE A 110 -8.44 -6.08 -7.77
CA ILE A 110 -8.19 -6.70 -9.08
C ILE A 110 -8.56 -5.71 -10.20
N PHE A 111 -9.69 -5.02 -10.08
CA PHE A 111 -10.11 -4.02 -11.06
C PHE A 111 -9.09 -2.88 -11.18
N GLU A 112 -8.65 -2.29 -10.08
CA GLU A 112 -7.65 -1.21 -10.11
C GLU A 112 -6.29 -1.71 -10.61
N PHE A 113 -5.90 -2.96 -10.32
CA PHE A 113 -4.69 -3.57 -10.89
C PHE A 113 -4.75 -3.68 -12.41
N VAL A 114 -5.85 -4.21 -12.96
CA VAL A 114 -6.04 -4.33 -14.42
C VAL A 114 -6.14 -2.94 -15.07
N ARG A 115 -6.85 -2.01 -14.43
CA ARG A 115 -7.02 -0.64 -14.92
C ARG A 115 -5.70 0.14 -14.98
N ALA A 116 -4.81 -0.10 -14.02
CA ALA A 116 -3.50 0.55 -13.96
C ALA A 116 -2.43 -0.16 -14.82
N MET A 117 -2.72 -1.35 -15.37
CA MET A 117 -1.78 -2.07 -16.22
C MET A 117 -1.49 -1.30 -17.51
N PRO A 118 -0.21 -1.13 -17.91
CA PRO A 118 0.13 -0.44 -19.15
C PRO A 118 -0.43 -1.17 -20.39
N MET A 119 -1.07 -0.43 -21.32
CA MET A 119 -1.67 -1.02 -22.53
C MET A 119 -0.68 -1.81 -23.41
N LYS A 120 0.63 -1.50 -23.34
CA LYS A 120 1.68 -2.27 -24.03
C LYS A 120 1.70 -3.76 -23.67
N VAL A 121 1.20 -4.14 -22.49
CA VAL A 121 1.04 -5.55 -22.06
C VAL A 121 -0.20 -6.18 -22.66
N ALA A 122 -1.30 -5.42 -22.76
CA ALA A 122 -2.55 -5.88 -23.36
C ALA A 122 -2.39 -6.13 -24.88
N ASP A 123 -1.62 -5.29 -25.57
CA ASP A 123 -1.37 -5.42 -27.01
C ASP A 123 -0.47 -6.62 -27.37
N GLY A 124 0.40 -7.07 -26.47
CA GLY A 124 1.24 -8.26 -26.68
C GLY A 124 0.45 -9.58 -26.77
N VAL A 125 -0.78 -9.60 -26.23
CA VAL A 125 -1.70 -10.74 -26.27
C VAL A 125 -2.52 -10.76 -27.57
N VAL A 126 -2.57 -9.65 -28.31
CA VAL A 126 -3.10 -9.62 -29.68
C VAL A 126 -2.07 -10.27 -30.60
N GLY A 127 -2.06 -11.60 -30.58
CA GLY A 127 -1.16 -12.42 -31.38
C GLY A 127 -1.16 -11.94 -32.83
N LYS A 128 0.02 -11.86 -33.43
CA LYS A 128 0.17 -11.66 -34.88
C LYS A 128 -0.41 -12.88 -35.60
N ALA A 129 -1.73 -12.95 -35.73
CA ALA A 129 -2.43 -13.93 -36.54
C ALA A 129 -2.27 -13.57 -38.02
N LYS A 130 -1.05 -13.67 -38.55
CA LYS A 130 -0.84 -13.81 -40.00
C LYS A 130 -1.15 -15.26 -40.37
N GLY A 131 -2.44 -15.60 -40.39
CA GLY A 131 -2.90 -16.87 -40.94
C GLY A 131 -2.54 -16.94 -42.43
N LYS A 132 -1.57 -17.77 -42.78
CA LYS A 132 -1.25 -18.10 -44.18
C LYS A 132 -2.37 -19.04 -44.69
N LYS A 133 -3.33 -18.50 -45.46
CA LYS A 133 -4.36 -19.32 -46.13
C LYS A 133 -3.67 -20.34 -47.04
N ARG A 134 -3.82 -21.63 -46.75
CA ARG A 134 -3.44 -22.71 -47.67
C ARG A 134 -4.50 -22.76 -48.77
N LYS A 135 -4.07 -22.62 -50.03
CA LYS A 135 -4.93 -22.83 -51.19
C LYS A 135 -5.17 -24.33 -51.34
N LEU A 136 -6.45 -24.72 -51.45
CA LEU A 136 -6.81 -26.03 -51.96
C LEU A 136 -6.55 -26.01 -53.47
N ASN A 137 -5.71 -26.93 -53.94
CA ASN A 137 -5.54 -27.17 -55.37
C ASN A 137 -6.64 -28.15 -55.79
N SER A 138 -7.37 -27.79 -56.84
CA SER A 138 -8.35 -28.66 -57.52
C SER A 138 -7.68 -29.44 -58.64
#